data_AF-V4I2C3-F1
#
_entry.id   AF-V4I2C3-F1
#
_cell.length_a   1.000
_cell.length_b   1.000
_cell.length_c   1.000
_cell.angle_alpha   90.00
_cell.angle_beta   90.00
_cell.angle_gamma   90.00
#
_symmetry.space_group_name_H-M   'P 1'
#
loop_
_entity.id
_entity.type
_entity.pdbx_description
1 polymer ?
#
loop_
_entity_poly.entity_id
_entity_poly.type
_entity_poly.pdbx_seq_one_letter_code
_entity_poly.pdbx_strand_id
1 'polypeptide(L)' 'MKTTTPNQHVLALINYIALLPLVYFIPELIAPFIGANKLLHVAIAVALIVPVISYVVMPIAVKLLSRNNAQ' A
#
# COMPACT_ATOMS: atom_id res chain seq x y z
N MET A 1 9.49 17.00 -28.62
CA MET A 1 8.60 16.12 -27.84
C MET A 1 9.12 16.11 -26.41
N LYS A 2 8.52 16.89 -25.50
CA LYS A 2 8.89 16.89 -24.07
C LYS A 2 8.19 15.70 -23.43
N THR A 3 8.89 14.57 -23.34
CA THR A 3 8.42 13.44 -22.54
C THR A 3 8.76 13.77 -21.09
N THR A 4 7.86 14.48 -20.41
CA THR A 4 7.86 14.59 -18.95
C THR A 4 7.57 13.20 -18.41
N THR A 5 8.61 12.40 -18.23
CA THR A 5 8.52 11.12 -17.53
C THR A 5 7.87 11.41 -16.17
N PRO A 6 6.70 10.84 -15.85
CA PRO A 6 6.12 10.97 -14.52
C PRO A 6 7.20 10.58 -13.52
N ASN A 7 7.51 11.49 -12.61
CA ASN A 7 8.69 11.39 -11.76
C ASN A 7 8.52 10.16 -10.86
N GLN A 8 9.12 9.03 -11.26
CA GLN A 8 8.90 7.71 -10.65
C GLN A 8 9.19 7.71 -9.15
N HIS A 9 10.07 8.62 -8.71
CA HIS A 9 10.35 8.89 -7.31
C HIS A 9 9.17 9.51 -6.54
N VAL A 10 8.43 10.45 -7.14
CA VAL A 10 7.24 11.06 -6.54
C VAL A 10 6.12 10.03 -6.40
N LEU A 11 5.96 9.17 -7.40
CA LEU A 11 5.06 8.03 -7.32
C LEU A 11 5.43 7.09 -6.18
N ALA A 12 6.70 6.65 -6.14
CA ALA A 12 7.17 5.74 -5.12
C ALA A 12 7.00 6.34 -3.72
N LEU A 13 7.18 7.66 -3.57
CA LEU A 13 6.97 8.37 -2.31
C LEU A 13 5.50 8.38 -1.88
N ILE A 14 4.57 8.70 -2.78
CA ILE A 14 3.12 8.68 -2.49
C ILE A 14 2.70 7.26 -2.10
N ASN A 15 3.18 6.26 -2.84
CA ASN A 15 2.88 4.86 -2.56
C ASN A 15 3.44 4.44 -1.19
N TYR A 16 4.68 4.80 -0.89
CA TYR A 16 5.32 4.50 0.40
C TYR A 16 4.59 5.16 1.56
N ILE A 17 4.24 6.45 1.44
CA ILE A 17 3.50 7.18 2.48
C ILE A 17 2.08 6.63 2.66
N ALA A 18 1.44 6.13 1.60
CA ALA A 18 0.14 5.46 1.72
C ALA A 18 0.24 4.05 2.33
N LEU A 19 1.32 3.32 2.02
CA LEU A 19 1.56 1.96 2.50
C LEU A 19 1.94 1.92 3.98
N LEU A 20 2.76 2.87 4.43
CA LEU A 20 3.28 2.94 5.79
C LEU A 20 2.19 2.92 6.88
N PRO A 21 1.16 3.81 6.85
CA PRO A 21 0.09 3.77 7.83
C PRO A 21 -0.73 2.49 7.71
N LEU A 22 -1.03 2.03 6.49
CA LEU A 22 -1.80 0.81 6.28
C LEU A 22 -1.13 -0.41 6.95
N VAL A 23 0.18 -0.56 6.78
CA VAL A 23 0.95 -1.67 7.37
C VAL A 23 1.11 -1.51 8.88
N TYR A 24 1.13 -0.29 9.40
CA TYR A 24 1.22 -0.03 10.85
C TYR A 24 -0.10 -0.34 11.58
N PHE A 25 -1.23 0.11 11.03
CA PHE A 25 -2.53 -0.01 11.69
C PHE A 25 -3.16 -1.40 11.58
N ILE A 26 -3.02 -2.10 10.45
CA ILE A 26 -3.69 -3.41 10.26
C ILE A 26 -3.26 -4.45 11.32
N PRO A 27 -1.96 -4.63 11.64
CA PRO A 27 -1.53 -5.56 12.69
C PRO A 27 -2.07 -5.19 14.07
N GLU A 28 -2.12 -3.90 14.43
CA GLU A 28 -2.67 -3.44 15.71
C GLU A 28 -4.17 -3.69 15.80
N LEU A 29 -4.92 -3.52 14.70
CA LEU A 29 -6.36 -3.78 14.65
C LEU A 29 -6.70 -5.27 14.82
N ILE A 30 -5.85 -6.17 14.33
CA ILE A 30 -6.08 -7.63 14.46
C ILE A 30 -5.47 -8.24 15.73
N ALA A 31 -4.53 -7.54 16.38
CA ALA A 31 -3.89 -7.97 17.63
C ALA A 31 -4.89 -8.36 18.74
N PRO A 32 -5.98 -7.63 19.01
CA PRO A 32 -6.94 -8.03 20.05
C PRO A 32 -7.73 -9.30 19.72
N PHE A 33 -7.78 -9.71 18.45
CA PHE A 33 -8.50 -10.90 17.99
C PHE A 33 -7.61 -12.14 17.90
N ILE A 34 -6.29 -11.95 17.90
CA ILE A 34 -5.29 -13.00 17.71
C ILE A 34 -4.56 -13.18 19.04
N GLY A 35 -4.66 -14.37 19.64
CA GLY A 35 -3.94 -14.71 20.87
C GLY A 35 -2.41 -14.59 20.73
N ALA A 36 -1.66 -14.97 21.77
CA ALA A 36 -0.22 -14.72 21.91
C ALA A 36 0.73 -15.32 20.83
N ASN A 37 0.20 -16.02 19.82
CA ASN A 37 0.98 -16.67 18.77
C ASN A 37 1.48 -15.65 17.73
N LYS A 38 2.71 -15.16 17.90
CA LYS A 38 3.36 -14.20 17.00
C LYS A 38 3.38 -14.62 15.53
N LEU A 39 3.61 -15.90 15.23
CA LEU A 39 3.60 -16.40 13.85
C LEU A 39 2.23 -16.29 13.20
N LEU A 40 1.16 -16.60 13.96
CA LEU A 40 -0.21 -16.50 13.49
C LEU A 40 -0.60 -15.04 13.23
N HIS A 41 -0.20 -14.14 14.13
CA HIS A 41 -0.42 -12.70 14.00
C HIS A 41 0.22 -12.15 12.72
N VAL A 42 1.49 -12.46 12.49
CA VAL A 42 2.19 -12.03 11.27
C VAL A 42 1.57 -12.65 10.02
N ALA A 43 1.24 -13.95 10.04
CA ALA A 43 0.63 -14.63 8.90
C ALA A 43 -0.72 -14.00 8.50
N ILE A 44 -1.58 -13.70 9.48
CA ILE A 44 -2.89 -13.08 9.22
C ILE A 44 -2.72 -11.62 8.79
N ALA A 45 -1.80 -10.87 9.41
CA ALA A 45 -1.48 -9.51 8.98
C ALA A 45 -1.08 -9.48 7.50
N VAL A 46 -0.14 -10.35 7.10
CA VAL A 46 0.31 -10.44 5.71
C VAL A 46 -0.82 -10.89 4.79
N ALA A 47 -1.64 -11.87 5.19
CA ALA A 47 -2.77 -12.34 4.41
C ALA A 47 -3.84 -11.25 4.15
N LEU A 48 -4.00 -10.28 5.05
CA LEU A 48 -4.90 -9.14 4.87
C LEU A 48 -4.24 -7.98 4.11
N ILE A 49 -2.98 -7.67 4.43
CA ILE A 49 -2.27 -6.53 3.82
C ILE A 49 -2.01 -6.79 2.33
N VAL A 50 -1.54 -7.99 1.94
CA VAL A 50 -1.17 -8.34 0.56
C VAL A 50 -2.30 -8.09 -0.46
N PRO A 51 -3.55 -8.55 -0.25
CA PRO A 51 -4.63 -8.24 -1.18
C PRO A 51 -4.99 -6.76 -1.17
N VAL A 52 -4.96 -6.06 -0.03
CA VAL A 52 -5.23 -4.62 0.01
C VAL A 52 -4.20 -3.84 -0.82
N ILE A 53 -2.91 -4.15 -0.67
CA ILE A 53 -1.86 -3.45 -1.43
C ILE A 53 -1.92 -3.81 -2.92
N SER A 54 -2.21 -5.06 -3.25
CA SER A 54 -2.24 -5.53 -4.65
C SER A 54 -3.48 -5.06 -5.41
N TYR A 55 -4.65 -5.03 -4.76
CA TYR A 55 -5.94 -4.73 -5.41
C TYR A 55 -6.51 -3.35 -5.10
N VAL A 56 -5.99 -2.63 -4.10
CA VAL A 56 -6.44 -1.27 -3.77
C VAL A 56 -5.34 -0.26 -4.05
N VAL A 57 -4.17 -0.43 -3.44
CA VAL A 57 -3.09 0.56 -3.53
C VAL A 57 -2.50 0.64 -4.94
N MET A 58 -2.15 -0.49 -5.54
CA MET A 58 -1.57 -0.52 -6.90
C MET A 58 -2.49 0.08 -7.98
N PRO A 59 -3.80 -0.25 -8.06
CA PRO A 59 -4.69 0.40 -9.02
C PRO A 59 -4.97 1.86 -8.70
N ILE A 60 -5.02 2.27 -7.42
CA ILE A 60 -5.12 3.69 -7.05
C ILE A 60 -3.87 4.45 -7.49
N ALA A 61 -2.68 3.89 -7.26
CA ALA A 61 -1.42 4.46 -7.71
C ALA A 61 -1.40 4.63 -9.23
N VAL A 62 -1.76 3.59 -9.99
CA VAL A 62 -1.87 3.64 -11.46
C VAL A 62 -2.90 4.67 -11.91
N LYS A 63 -4.07 4.75 -11.26
CA LYS A 63 -5.13 5.72 -11.59
C LYS A 63 -4.73 7.17 -11.29
N LEU A 64 -4.05 7.42 -10.17
CA LEU A 64 -3.54 8.74 -9.80
C LEU A 64 -2.43 9.20 -10.74
N LEU A 65 -1.54 8.31 -11.14
CA LEU A 65 -0.50 8.61 -12.14
C LEU A 65 -1.06 8.84 -13.53
N SER A 66 -1.98 7.99 -13.97
CA SER A 66 -2.59 8.11 -15.29
C SER A 66 -3.39 9.41 -15.41
N ARG A 67 -3.95 9.91 -14.31
CA ARG A 67 -4.53 11.26 -14.22
C ARG A 67 -3.50 12.39 -14.36
N ASN A 68 -2.30 12.22 -13.80
CA ASN A 68 -1.23 13.24 -13.88
C ASN A 68 -0.45 13.23 -15.21
N ASN A 69 -0.54 12.16 -16.01
CA ASN A 69 0.03 12.09 -17.36
C ASN A 69 -0.93 12.57 -18.47
N ALA A 70 -2.15 12.99 -18.12
CA ALA A 70 -3.13 13.56 -19.02
C ALA A 70 -3.08 15.11 -19.05
N GLN A 71 -1.98 15.72 -18.63
CA GLN A 71 -1.67 17.14 -18.81
C GLN A 71 -0.36 17.32 -19.58
#